data_AF-A0A9X4M9C4-F1
#
_entry.id   AF-A0A9X4M9C4-F1
#
_cell.length_a   1.000
_cell.length_b   1.000
_cell.length_c   1.000
_cell.angle_alpha   90.00
_cell.angle_beta   90.00
_cell.angle_gamma   90.00
#
_symmetry.space_group_name_H-M   'P 1'
#
loop_
_entity.id
_entity.type
_entity.pdbx_description
1 polymer ?
#
loop_
_entity_poly.entity_id
_entity_poly.type
_entity_poly.pdbx_seq_one_letter_code
_entity_poly.pdbx_strand_id
1 'polypeptide(L)'
;PALGFAYLIVAPTTLGKRLLHLLGAAAALTAASGWYILITLLWPAATRPYLAGSTDNNFMNLVLGYNGFARVLGRNHGGGHGAPGGTHGATGGAHGAWAGAARDQAAAHAGPGGHGFGGFGGQVSGLPRLFSGEFGFEIGWLIPAALLALVLVLVARRHAPRTDLVRGAAIVFGGWIVVDGLVLSYMSGMVHPYYCLSLAPAVAGMFAIGIHEMWTRRKAPFGRIGLAALIATTGVWGWVILGRNAQWMPALRWVIVAVALIAAAALLVPRVHRIRRAATVAIAAGIIASLAGPAAYSIATIGTAHSGGGPTVGPVSSARGGFGGGHGGFGQSTSNPELDQMLVSATTRWSAAIDRSSAAAQLELGSGTAVMAIGGFTGSDPTPTLSQFIADVKNHQVTYYVVQNGGDRGATPHGSQRPAAGHPAAQGGWGGDSHADITDWVTAHFTAQQVGSATVYNLSGYAG
;
A
#
# COMPACT_ATOMS: atom_id res chain seq x y z
N PRO A 1 1.82 -11.65 -17.31
CA PRO A 1 1.25 -11.48 -18.68
C PRO A 1 2.26 -10.94 -19.72
N ALA A 2 2.91 -9.79 -19.45
CA ALA A 2 3.82 -9.14 -20.40
C ALA A 2 5.00 -10.02 -20.84
N LEU A 3 5.65 -10.73 -19.90
CA LEU A 3 6.71 -11.69 -20.19
C LEU A 3 6.25 -12.80 -21.15
N GLY A 4 5.10 -13.40 -20.86
CA GLY A 4 4.53 -14.47 -21.69
C GLY A 4 4.17 -13.99 -23.10
N PHE A 5 3.57 -12.81 -23.21
CA PHE A 5 3.22 -12.21 -24.50
C PHE A 5 4.45 -11.84 -25.34
N ALA A 6 5.47 -11.24 -24.72
CA ALA A 6 6.73 -10.95 -25.38
C ALA A 6 7.42 -12.23 -25.87
N TYR A 7 7.45 -13.28 -25.05
CA TYR A 7 8.02 -14.56 -25.44
C TYR A 7 7.27 -15.19 -26.62
N LEU A 8 5.93 -15.16 -26.58
CA LEU A 8 5.08 -15.68 -27.64
C LEU A 8 5.33 -15.00 -28.98
N ILE A 9 5.66 -13.70 -28.99
CA ILE A 9 5.93 -12.93 -30.23
C ILE A 9 7.38 -13.09 -30.70
N VAL A 10 8.34 -12.89 -29.79
CA VAL A 10 9.73 -12.60 -30.13
C VAL A 10 10.60 -13.85 -30.16
N ALA A 11 10.26 -14.92 -29.44
CA ALA A 11 11.13 -16.10 -29.35
C ALA A 11 11.45 -16.70 -30.75
N PRO A 12 12.72 -16.96 -31.09
CA PRO A 12 13.13 -17.42 -32.42
C PRO A 12 12.91 -18.93 -32.61
N THR A 13 11.72 -19.43 -32.25
CA THR A 13 11.34 -20.85 -32.35
C THR A 13 9.92 -21.02 -32.91
N THR A 14 9.46 -22.25 -33.16
CA THR A 14 8.11 -22.52 -33.67
C THR A 14 7.04 -22.19 -32.63
N LEU A 15 5.81 -21.88 -33.06
CA LEU A 15 4.70 -21.53 -32.14
C LEU A 15 4.44 -22.64 -31.11
N GLY A 16 4.43 -23.90 -31.55
CA GLY A 16 4.26 -25.05 -30.64
C GLY A 16 5.33 -25.11 -29.54
N LYS A 17 6.60 -24.88 -29.89
CA LYS A 17 7.70 -24.80 -28.89
C LYS A 17 7.53 -23.61 -27.95
N ARG A 18 7.06 -22.45 -28.44
CA ARG A 18 6.78 -21.29 -27.56
C ARG A 18 5.72 -21.61 -26.54
N LEU A 19 4.62 -22.24 -26.96
CA LEU A 19 3.55 -22.67 -26.06
C LEU A 19 4.07 -23.68 -25.04
N LEU A 20 4.85 -24.67 -25.46
CA LEU A 20 5.46 -25.66 -24.55
C LEU A 20 6.38 -25.00 -23.52
N HIS A 21 7.23 -24.05 -23.92
CA HIS A 21 8.09 -23.32 -22.99
C HIS A 21 7.28 -22.47 -22.01
N LEU A 22 6.20 -21.82 -22.48
CA LEU A 22 5.30 -21.05 -21.61
C LEU A 22 4.55 -21.94 -20.62
N LEU A 23 4.12 -23.13 -21.04
CA LEU A 23 3.52 -24.12 -20.15
C LEU A 23 4.53 -24.61 -19.10
N GLY A 24 5.77 -24.91 -19.52
CA GLY A 24 6.85 -25.28 -18.61
C GLY A 24 7.18 -24.16 -17.61
N ALA A 25 7.24 -22.91 -18.07
CA ALA A 25 7.46 -21.75 -17.21
C ALA A 25 6.30 -21.52 -16.23
N ALA A 26 5.05 -21.70 -16.67
CA ALA A 26 3.88 -21.63 -15.80
C ALA A 26 3.92 -22.72 -14.73
N ALA A 27 4.21 -23.97 -15.12
CA ALA A 27 4.35 -25.09 -14.18
C ALA A 27 5.47 -24.84 -13.15
N ALA A 28 6.64 -24.36 -13.60
CA ALA A 28 7.75 -24.02 -12.72
C ALA A 28 7.38 -22.88 -11.75
N LEU A 29 6.69 -21.84 -12.22
CA LEU A 29 6.24 -20.74 -11.37
C LEU A 29 5.24 -21.23 -10.33
N THR A 30 4.26 -22.05 -10.72
CA THR A 30 3.27 -22.63 -9.79
C THR A 30 3.94 -23.56 -8.78
N ALA A 31 4.92 -24.37 -9.17
CA ALA A 31 5.65 -25.21 -8.24
C ALA A 31 6.47 -24.37 -7.25
N ALA A 32 7.17 -23.34 -7.73
CA ALA A 32 8.01 -22.47 -6.92
C ALA A 32 7.23 -21.56 -5.96
N SER A 33 6.02 -21.11 -6.35
CA SER A 33 5.17 -20.25 -5.50
C SER A 33 4.13 -21.03 -4.69
N GLY A 34 3.80 -22.25 -5.11
CA GLY A 34 2.72 -23.05 -4.53
C GLY A 34 3.06 -23.76 -3.22
N TRP A 35 4.33 -23.88 -2.84
CA TRP A 35 4.72 -24.63 -1.64
C TRP A 35 4.09 -24.07 -0.35
N TYR A 36 4.03 -22.73 -0.21
CA TYR A 36 3.41 -22.12 0.98
C TYR A 36 1.91 -22.39 1.02
N ILE A 37 1.25 -22.28 -0.14
CA ILE A 37 -0.16 -22.64 -0.29
C ILE A 37 -0.35 -24.11 0.12
N LEU A 38 0.48 -25.02 -0.38
CA LEU A 38 0.42 -26.44 -0.03
C LEU A 38 0.60 -26.67 1.47
N ILE A 39 1.56 -26.00 2.13
CA ILE A 39 1.70 -26.10 3.58
C ILE A 39 0.44 -25.62 4.29
N THR A 40 -0.14 -24.49 3.91
CA THR A 40 -1.35 -23.98 4.56
C THR A 40 -2.58 -24.88 4.37
N LEU A 41 -2.63 -25.63 3.25
CA LEU A 41 -3.73 -26.53 2.92
C LEU A 41 -3.55 -27.93 3.53
N LEU A 42 -2.31 -28.42 3.62
CA LEU A 42 -2.00 -29.77 4.08
C LEU A 42 -1.74 -29.84 5.59
N TRP A 43 -1.32 -28.73 6.22
CA TRP A 43 -1.05 -28.71 7.66
C TRP A 43 -2.36 -28.73 8.45
N PRO A 44 -2.54 -29.67 9.41
CA PRO A 44 -3.78 -29.81 10.13
C PRO A 44 -4.20 -28.52 10.85
N ALA A 45 -5.44 -28.07 10.63
CA ALA A 45 -5.95 -26.82 11.19
C ALA A 45 -5.92 -26.79 12.74
N ALA A 46 -6.04 -27.96 13.39
CA ALA A 46 -6.04 -28.08 14.86
C ALA A 46 -4.66 -27.88 15.50
N THR A 47 -3.57 -27.98 14.73
CA THR A 47 -2.19 -27.92 15.25
C THR A 47 -1.41 -26.72 14.74
N ARG A 48 -2.07 -25.77 14.07
CA ARG A 48 -1.48 -24.52 13.58
C ARG A 48 -2.25 -23.31 14.07
N PRO A 49 -1.62 -22.12 14.12
CA PRO A 49 -2.33 -20.87 14.34
C PRO A 49 -3.45 -20.65 13.32
N TYR A 50 -4.47 -19.91 13.73
CA TYR A 50 -5.51 -19.43 12.83
C TYR A 50 -4.90 -18.55 11.74
N LEU A 51 -5.34 -18.74 10.50
CA LEU A 51 -4.94 -17.90 9.37
C LEU A 51 -5.76 -16.61 9.40
N ALA A 52 -5.27 -15.65 10.18
CA ALA A 52 -5.87 -14.34 10.39
C ALA A 52 -6.25 -13.64 9.06
N GLY A 53 -7.42 -13.01 9.03
CA GLY A 53 -7.96 -12.38 7.82
C GLY A 53 -8.65 -13.33 6.84
N SER A 54 -8.79 -14.62 7.18
CA SER A 54 -9.74 -15.54 6.52
C SER A 54 -11.06 -15.59 7.28
N THR A 55 -12.14 -15.95 6.59
CA THR A 55 -13.44 -16.22 7.23
C THR A 55 -13.57 -17.64 7.79
N ASP A 56 -12.70 -18.56 7.38
CA ASP A 56 -12.87 -20.01 7.54
C ASP A 56 -11.56 -20.75 7.85
N ASN A 57 -10.54 -20.05 8.35
CA ASN A 57 -9.19 -20.59 8.60
C ASN A 57 -8.51 -21.17 7.33
N ASN A 58 -8.90 -20.70 6.14
CA ASN A 58 -8.37 -21.14 4.85
C ASN A 58 -7.58 -20.02 4.17
N PHE A 59 -6.31 -20.29 3.86
CA PHE A 59 -5.45 -19.33 3.18
C PHE A 59 -5.99 -18.90 1.80
N MET A 60 -6.67 -19.81 1.09
CA MET A 60 -7.21 -19.52 -0.24
C MET A 60 -8.33 -18.48 -0.21
N ASN A 61 -9.02 -18.32 0.93
CA ASN A 61 -9.96 -17.23 1.14
C ASN A 61 -9.27 -15.86 1.06
N LEU A 62 -8.04 -15.74 1.58
CA LEU A 62 -7.25 -14.52 1.42
C LEU A 62 -6.78 -14.34 -0.01
N VAL A 63 -6.25 -15.40 -0.65
CA VAL A 63 -5.64 -15.33 -1.98
C VAL A 63 -6.67 -14.98 -3.05
N LEU A 64 -7.77 -15.73 -3.10
CA LEU A 64 -8.79 -15.56 -4.14
C LEU A 64 -9.90 -14.61 -3.72
N GLY A 65 -10.24 -14.53 -2.44
CA GLY A 65 -11.26 -13.62 -1.92
C GLY A 65 -10.73 -12.20 -1.79
N TYR A 66 -10.35 -11.81 -0.57
CA TYR A 66 -10.02 -10.42 -0.22
C TYR A 66 -8.88 -9.83 -1.06
N ASN A 67 -7.77 -10.55 -1.27
CA ASN A 67 -6.63 -10.05 -2.06
C ASN A 67 -6.77 -10.31 -3.57
N GLY A 68 -7.72 -11.15 -3.98
CA GLY A 68 -7.89 -11.57 -5.37
C GLY A 68 -9.09 -10.88 -6.03
N PHE A 69 -10.19 -11.62 -6.17
CA PHE A 69 -11.38 -11.17 -6.89
C PHE A 69 -11.99 -9.91 -6.30
N ALA A 70 -11.96 -9.73 -4.98
CA ALA A 70 -12.54 -8.55 -4.37
C ALA A 70 -11.82 -7.24 -4.76
N ARG A 71 -10.51 -7.32 -4.94
CA ARG A 71 -9.69 -6.20 -5.45
C ARG A 71 -10.09 -5.79 -6.86
N VAL A 72 -10.62 -6.70 -7.68
CA VAL A 72 -10.96 -6.42 -9.08
C VAL A 72 -12.46 -6.14 -9.25
N LEU A 73 -13.31 -6.92 -8.59
CA LEU A 73 -14.77 -6.90 -8.73
C LEU A 73 -15.45 -5.95 -7.74
N GLY A 74 -14.74 -5.47 -6.72
CA GLY A 74 -15.29 -4.59 -5.70
C GLY A 74 -16.30 -5.24 -4.76
N ARG A 75 -16.41 -6.58 -4.75
CA ARG A 75 -17.32 -7.35 -3.90
C ARG A 75 -16.54 -8.40 -3.10
N ASN A 76 -16.73 -8.43 -1.79
CA ASN A 76 -16.22 -9.47 -0.90
C ASN A 76 -17.34 -10.47 -0.55
N HIS A 77 -17.02 -11.76 -0.45
CA HIS A 77 -17.92 -12.78 0.14
C HIS A 77 -17.97 -12.75 1.68
N GLY A 78 -17.08 -11.99 2.33
CA GLY A 78 -17.18 -11.63 3.74
C GLY A 78 -17.52 -10.15 3.87
N GLY A 79 -18.55 -9.83 4.66
CA GLY A 79 -19.29 -8.56 4.85
C GLY A 79 -18.57 -7.19 4.91
N GLY A 80 -17.31 -7.05 4.52
CA GLY A 80 -16.66 -5.75 4.37
C GLY A 80 -17.23 -4.98 3.17
N HIS A 81 -18.26 -4.17 3.43
CA HIS A 81 -18.67 -3.08 2.55
C HIS A 81 -17.52 -2.05 2.47
N GLY A 82 -16.60 -2.26 1.55
CA GLY A 82 -15.83 -1.16 1.00
C GLY A 82 -16.81 -0.19 0.36
N ALA A 83 -16.90 1.02 0.89
CA ALA A 83 -17.78 2.07 0.38
C ALA A 83 -17.67 2.16 -1.16
N PRO A 84 -18.79 2.19 -1.91
CA PRO A 84 -18.75 2.43 -3.34
C PRO A 84 -18.23 3.86 -3.58
N GLY A 85 -17.06 3.97 -4.20
CA GLY A 85 -16.63 5.23 -4.78
C GLY A 85 -17.43 5.51 -6.05
N GLY A 86 -18.29 6.52 -6.02
CA GLY A 86 -18.85 7.14 -7.23
C GLY A 86 -20.38 7.31 -7.24
N THR A 87 -20.82 8.52 -6.89
CA THR A 87 -22.06 9.22 -7.30
C THR A 87 -23.09 8.46 -8.14
N HIS A 88 -24.26 8.15 -7.56
CA HIS A 88 -25.62 8.44 -8.05
C HIS A 88 -26.69 7.87 -7.11
N GLY A 89 -27.72 8.67 -6.80
CA GLY A 89 -29.03 8.19 -6.33
C GLY A 89 -29.22 8.13 -4.82
N ALA A 90 -30.27 8.80 -4.34
CA ALA A 90 -30.71 8.88 -2.95
C ALA A 90 -31.47 7.62 -2.48
N THR A 91 -31.80 7.62 -1.16
CA THR A 91 -32.56 6.64 -0.36
C THR A 91 -31.71 5.48 0.18
N GLY A 92 -31.65 5.12 1.46
CA GLY A 92 -32.26 5.56 2.72
C GLY A 92 -32.10 4.39 3.71
N GLY A 93 -31.42 4.58 4.83
CA GLY A 93 -31.33 3.56 5.90
C GLY A 93 -30.02 3.54 6.69
N ALA A 94 -30.10 3.91 7.98
CA ALA A 94 -29.22 3.53 9.10
C ALA A 94 -27.68 3.64 9.00
N HIS A 95 -27.12 4.49 8.13
CA HIS A 95 -25.67 4.81 8.10
C HIS A 95 -25.30 6.18 8.74
N GLY A 96 -26.17 6.71 9.62
CA GLY A 96 -26.18 8.14 9.98
C GLY A 96 -25.15 8.65 11.00
N ALA A 97 -24.54 7.80 11.84
CA ALA A 97 -23.80 8.33 13.01
C ALA A 97 -22.30 8.61 12.75
N TRP A 98 -21.60 7.77 11.99
CA TRP A 98 -20.18 7.97 11.67
C TRP A 98 -19.93 8.67 10.33
N ALA A 99 -20.86 8.51 9.37
CA ALA A 99 -20.78 9.22 8.09
C ALA A 99 -21.08 10.72 8.23
N GLY A 100 -21.83 11.14 9.26
CA GLY A 100 -22.10 12.55 9.58
C GLY A 100 -20.85 13.27 10.12
N ALA A 101 -20.19 12.70 11.14
CA ALA A 101 -18.99 13.30 11.73
C ALA A 101 -17.81 13.41 10.74
N ALA A 102 -17.63 12.40 9.87
CA ALA A 102 -16.62 12.43 8.81
C ALA A 102 -16.99 13.35 7.64
N ARG A 103 -18.30 13.52 7.32
CA ARG A 103 -18.75 14.50 6.31
C ARG A 103 -18.62 15.94 6.78
N ASP A 104 -18.98 16.23 8.03
CA ASP A 104 -18.98 17.60 8.54
C ASP A 104 -17.55 18.11 8.75
N GLN A 105 -16.61 17.22 9.09
CA GLN A 105 -15.18 17.53 9.14
C GLN A 105 -14.51 17.60 7.75
N ALA A 106 -14.96 16.78 6.79
CA ALA A 106 -14.48 16.87 5.40
C ALA A 106 -15.05 18.10 4.66
N ALA A 107 -16.28 18.53 4.98
CA ALA A 107 -16.90 19.73 4.41
C ALA A 107 -16.28 21.02 4.96
N ALA A 108 -15.81 21.03 6.22
CA ALA A 108 -15.09 22.16 6.81
C ALA A 108 -13.67 22.38 6.22
N HIS A 109 -13.11 21.39 5.50
CA HIS A 109 -11.77 21.46 4.90
C HIS A 109 -11.76 21.24 3.38
N ALA A 110 -12.92 21.17 2.74
CA ALA A 110 -13.07 21.16 1.29
C ALA A 110 -13.03 22.58 0.72
N GLY A 111 -11.84 23.20 0.76
CA GLY A 111 -11.51 24.19 -0.26
C GLY A 111 -11.48 23.53 -1.64
N PRO A 112 -11.81 24.25 -2.73
CA PRO A 112 -11.79 23.67 -4.07
C PRO A 112 -10.36 23.24 -4.44
N GLY A 113 -10.06 21.94 -4.32
CA GLY A 113 -8.73 21.36 -4.63
C GLY A 113 -8.21 20.25 -3.69
N GLY A 114 -8.93 19.88 -2.63
CA GLY A 114 -8.46 18.86 -1.67
C GLY A 114 -8.63 17.42 -2.16
N HIS A 115 -7.60 16.84 -2.78
CA HIS A 115 -7.51 15.39 -2.99
C HIS A 115 -7.06 14.70 -1.70
N GLY A 116 -7.83 13.73 -1.19
CA GLY A 116 -7.51 13.00 0.04
C GLY A 116 -6.19 12.22 -0.04
N PHE A 117 -5.29 12.46 0.92
CA PHE A 117 -4.02 11.76 1.09
C PHE A 117 -4.05 10.95 2.39
N GLY A 118 -3.65 9.67 2.34
CA GLY A 118 -3.28 8.89 3.52
C GLY A 118 -4.06 7.59 3.77
N GLY A 119 -3.34 6.47 3.66
CA GLY A 119 -3.51 5.28 4.51
C GLY A 119 -4.74 4.39 4.33
N PHE A 120 -5.95 4.90 4.52
CA PHE A 120 -7.17 4.10 4.52
C PHE A 120 -8.32 4.91 3.92
N GLY A 121 -8.66 4.61 2.65
CA GLY A 121 -9.79 5.22 1.95
C GLY A 121 -9.48 6.55 1.24
N GLY A 122 -10.41 6.99 0.37
CA GLY A 122 -10.36 8.29 -0.31
C GLY A 122 -9.41 8.41 -1.52
N GLN A 123 -8.71 7.34 -1.91
CA GLN A 123 -7.83 7.35 -3.09
C GLN A 123 -8.65 7.42 -4.39
N VAL A 124 -8.23 8.29 -5.31
CA VAL A 124 -8.85 8.43 -6.64
C VAL A 124 -8.80 7.07 -7.36
N SER A 125 -9.93 6.57 -7.84
CA SER A 125 -10.01 5.37 -8.67
C SER A 125 -9.90 5.69 -10.16
N GLY A 126 -9.40 4.72 -10.93
CA GLY A 126 -9.21 4.84 -12.38
C GLY A 126 -7.83 5.37 -12.76
N LEU A 127 -7.70 5.76 -14.03
CA LEU A 127 -6.42 6.20 -14.61
C LEU A 127 -5.73 7.31 -13.80
N PRO A 128 -6.44 8.33 -13.24
CA PRO A 128 -5.77 9.39 -12.50
C PRO A 128 -5.06 8.93 -11.21
N ARG A 129 -5.34 7.72 -10.70
CA ARG A 129 -4.75 7.21 -9.45
C ARG A 129 -3.24 7.29 -9.44
N LEU A 130 -2.57 6.73 -10.45
CA LEU A 130 -1.10 6.71 -10.54
C LEU A 130 -0.47 8.10 -10.68
N PHE A 131 -1.29 9.10 -10.99
CA PHE A 131 -0.87 10.46 -11.27
C PHE A 131 -1.36 11.45 -10.23
N SER A 132 -2.02 11.02 -9.15
CA SER A 132 -2.60 11.89 -8.12
C SER A 132 -2.35 11.29 -6.75
N GLY A 133 -2.65 12.07 -5.70
CA GLY A 133 -2.45 11.59 -4.35
C GLY A 133 -1.00 11.18 -4.09
N GLU A 134 -0.85 10.26 -3.13
CA GLU A 134 0.45 9.71 -2.73
C GLU A 134 1.09 8.88 -3.86
N PHE A 135 0.28 8.15 -4.64
CA PHE A 135 0.74 7.41 -5.82
C PHE A 135 1.54 8.29 -6.81
N GLY A 136 1.10 9.54 -7.00
CA GLY A 136 1.79 10.50 -7.86
C GLY A 136 3.19 10.84 -7.34
N PHE A 137 3.37 10.92 -6.02
CA PHE A 137 4.67 11.19 -5.38
C PHE A 137 5.56 9.94 -5.32
N GLU A 138 4.98 8.75 -5.25
CA GLU A 138 5.76 7.50 -5.18
C GLU A 138 6.27 7.03 -6.54
N ILE A 139 5.40 6.94 -7.56
CA ILE A 139 5.76 6.35 -8.86
C ILE A 139 5.50 7.29 -10.05
N GLY A 140 4.65 8.31 -9.87
CA GLY A 140 4.11 9.12 -10.96
C GLY A 140 5.14 9.86 -11.82
N TRP A 141 6.37 10.08 -11.32
CA TRP A 141 7.41 10.90 -11.93
C TRP A 141 7.76 10.56 -13.38
N LEU A 142 8.00 9.29 -13.67
CA LEU A 142 8.52 8.85 -14.97
C LEU A 142 7.45 8.14 -15.82
N ILE A 143 6.26 7.86 -15.28
CA ILE A 143 5.21 7.12 -16.00
C ILE A 143 4.86 7.77 -17.35
N PRO A 144 4.59 9.09 -17.46
CA PRO A 144 4.23 9.68 -18.74
C PRO A 144 5.34 9.52 -19.80
N ALA A 145 6.61 9.70 -19.39
CA ALA A 145 7.74 9.53 -20.29
C ALA A 145 8.00 8.06 -20.64
N ALA A 146 7.75 7.12 -19.73
CA ALA A 146 7.86 5.69 -20.00
C ALA A 146 6.77 5.22 -20.98
N LEU A 147 5.54 5.72 -20.86
CA LEU A 147 4.46 5.45 -21.83
C LEU A 147 4.77 6.07 -23.20
N LEU A 148 5.31 7.29 -23.24
CA LEU A 148 5.80 7.89 -24.49
C LEU A 148 6.95 7.08 -25.09
N ALA A 149 7.89 6.62 -24.27
CA ALA A 149 9.00 5.78 -24.70
C ALA A 149 8.51 4.47 -25.31
N LEU A 150 7.50 3.83 -24.73
CA LEU A 150 6.89 2.64 -25.30
C LEU A 150 6.42 2.89 -26.73
N VAL A 151 5.66 3.96 -26.97
CA VAL A 151 5.17 4.32 -28.31
C VAL A 151 6.33 4.60 -29.26
N LEU A 152 7.29 5.45 -28.86
CA LEU A 152 8.43 5.83 -29.68
C LEU A 152 9.28 4.62 -30.08
N VAL A 153 9.54 3.70 -29.15
CA VAL A 153 10.33 2.50 -29.42
C VAL A 153 9.59 1.55 -30.34
N LEU A 154 8.29 1.31 -30.13
CA LEU A 154 7.50 0.47 -31.03
C LEU A 154 7.45 1.02 -32.45
N VAL A 155 7.27 2.34 -32.60
CA VAL A 155 7.33 3.02 -33.91
C VAL A 155 8.73 2.88 -34.53
N ALA A 156 9.79 3.08 -33.74
CA ALA A 156 11.17 2.98 -34.20
C ALA A 156 11.58 1.56 -34.64
N ARG A 157 10.91 0.52 -34.10
CA ARG A 157 11.15 -0.89 -34.38
C ARG A 157 10.03 -1.54 -35.22
N ARG A 158 9.09 -0.77 -35.78
CA ARG A 158 7.91 -1.32 -36.49
C ARG A 158 8.26 -2.20 -37.70
N HIS A 159 9.38 -1.90 -38.36
CA HIS A 159 9.89 -2.67 -39.50
C HIS A 159 10.95 -3.70 -39.10
N ALA A 160 11.31 -3.82 -37.81
CA ALA A 160 12.29 -4.79 -37.37
C ALA A 160 11.72 -6.23 -37.44
N PRO A 161 12.54 -7.25 -37.75
CA PRO A 161 12.10 -8.65 -37.77
C PRO A 161 11.46 -9.05 -36.45
N ARG A 162 10.45 -9.94 -36.43
CA ARG A 162 9.67 -10.29 -35.21
C ARG A 162 10.53 -10.63 -33.97
N THR A 163 11.73 -11.16 -34.18
CA THR A 163 12.69 -11.60 -33.16
C THR A 163 13.54 -10.48 -32.59
N ASP A 164 13.26 -9.23 -32.95
CA ASP A 164 13.96 -8.06 -32.43
C ASP A 164 13.88 -7.94 -30.90
N LEU A 165 15.03 -7.94 -30.24
CA LEU A 165 15.13 -7.92 -28.77
C LEU A 165 14.70 -6.59 -28.18
N VAL A 166 14.95 -5.46 -28.87
CA VAL A 166 14.52 -4.14 -28.39
C VAL A 166 13.00 -4.04 -28.39
N ARG A 167 12.34 -4.48 -29.47
CA ARG A 167 10.87 -4.57 -29.48
C ARG A 167 10.38 -5.55 -28.41
N GLY A 168 11.05 -6.68 -28.21
CA GLY A 168 10.73 -7.61 -27.12
C GLY A 168 10.80 -6.94 -25.74
N ALA A 169 11.87 -6.22 -25.44
CA ALA A 169 12.03 -5.50 -24.19
C ALA A 169 10.95 -4.41 -24.01
N ALA A 170 10.59 -3.69 -25.07
CA ALA A 170 9.49 -2.73 -25.03
C ALA A 170 8.13 -3.39 -24.75
N ILE A 171 7.86 -4.58 -25.32
CA ILE A 171 6.65 -5.35 -25.01
C ILE A 171 6.65 -5.82 -23.55
N VAL A 172 7.79 -6.26 -23.02
CA VAL A 172 7.91 -6.67 -21.61
C VAL A 172 7.66 -5.50 -20.67
N PHE A 173 8.46 -4.44 -20.76
CA PHE A 173 8.40 -3.32 -19.82
C PHE A 173 7.15 -2.48 -20.04
N GLY A 174 6.82 -2.15 -21.29
CA GLY A 174 5.60 -1.41 -21.61
C GLY A 174 4.33 -2.18 -21.27
N GLY A 175 4.28 -3.48 -21.59
CA GLY A 175 3.16 -4.34 -21.22
C GLY A 175 3.01 -4.50 -19.71
N TRP A 176 4.13 -4.54 -18.97
CA TRP A 176 4.11 -4.53 -17.50
C TRP A 176 3.50 -3.22 -16.99
N ILE A 177 4.01 -2.06 -17.41
CA ILE A 177 3.47 -0.75 -17.01
C ILE A 177 1.97 -0.67 -17.27
N VAL A 178 1.52 -1.08 -18.46
CA VAL A 178 0.09 -1.01 -18.83
C VAL A 178 -0.75 -1.96 -17.98
N VAL A 179 -0.36 -3.24 -17.87
CA VAL A 179 -1.18 -4.23 -17.16
C VAL A 179 -1.23 -3.93 -15.66
N ASP A 180 -0.06 -3.76 -15.04
CA ASP A 180 0.05 -3.53 -13.59
C ASP A 180 -0.49 -2.14 -13.23
N GLY A 181 -0.24 -1.14 -14.07
CA GLY A 181 -0.79 0.20 -13.90
C GLY A 181 -2.31 0.22 -13.97
N LEU A 182 -2.93 -0.50 -14.91
CA LEU A 182 -4.39 -0.62 -14.99
C LEU A 182 -4.95 -1.36 -13.78
N VAL A 183 -4.34 -2.46 -13.35
CA VAL A 183 -4.77 -3.18 -12.14
C VAL A 183 -4.73 -2.25 -10.93
N LEU A 184 -3.61 -1.57 -10.68
CA LEU A 184 -3.49 -0.64 -9.55
C LEU A 184 -4.47 0.53 -9.65
N SER A 185 -4.68 1.09 -10.84
CA SER A 185 -5.63 2.17 -11.10
C SER A 185 -7.08 1.79 -10.78
N TYR A 186 -7.51 0.60 -11.20
CA TYR A 186 -8.90 0.14 -11.06
C TYR A 186 -9.15 -0.76 -9.86
N MET A 187 -8.09 -1.09 -9.10
CA MET A 187 -8.22 -1.90 -7.90
C MET A 187 -9.17 -1.24 -6.88
N SER A 188 -10.14 -2.01 -6.44
CA SER A 188 -11.14 -1.67 -5.44
C SER A 188 -10.68 -2.06 -4.03
N GLY A 189 -11.34 -1.49 -3.02
CA GLY A 189 -11.00 -1.72 -1.61
C GLY A 189 -9.80 -0.89 -1.12
N MET A 190 -9.18 -1.32 -0.02
CA MET A 190 -8.07 -0.60 0.62
C MET A 190 -6.77 -0.73 -0.16
N VAL A 191 -6.58 0.19 -1.10
CA VAL A 191 -5.36 0.26 -1.93
C VAL A 191 -4.34 1.16 -1.25
N HIS A 192 -3.16 0.62 -1.00
CA HIS A 192 -2.05 1.38 -0.47
C HIS A 192 -1.14 1.88 -1.59
N PRO A 193 -0.70 3.15 -1.54
CA PRO A 193 0.23 3.73 -2.51
C PRO A 193 1.46 2.87 -2.80
N TYR A 194 2.12 2.35 -1.76
CA TYR A 194 3.38 1.59 -1.89
C TYR A 194 3.29 0.34 -2.76
N TYR A 195 2.09 -0.17 -3.05
CA TYR A 195 1.92 -1.23 -4.04
C TYR A 195 2.46 -0.84 -5.42
N CYS A 196 2.51 0.45 -5.73
CA CYS A 196 3.08 0.95 -6.98
C CYS A 196 4.58 0.70 -7.14
N LEU A 197 5.29 0.26 -6.09
CA LEU A 197 6.68 -0.19 -6.19
C LEU A 197 6.84 -1.31 -7.23
N SER A 198 5.80 -2.12 -7.46
CA SER A 198 5.79 -3.17 -8.50
C SER A 198 6.05 -2.62 -9.92
N LEU A 199 5.73 -1.35 -10.18
CA LEU A 199 5.94 -0.70 -11.48
C LEU A 199 7.36 -0.19 -11.69
N ALA A 200 8.15 -0.01 -10.63
CA ALA A 200 9.43 0.71 -10.69
C ALA A 200 10.43 0.11 -11.70
N PRO A 201 10.68 -1.23 -11.75
CA PRO A 201 11.58 -1.82 -12.73
C PRO A 201 11.13 -1.57 -14.17
N ALA A 202 9.82 -1.62 -14.42
CA ALA A 202 9.25 -1.48 -15.74
C ALA A 202 9.31 -0.03 -16.25
N VAL A 203 8.98 0.93 -15.38
CA VAL A 203 9.10 2.36 -15.68
C VAL A 203 10.55 2.73 -15.98
N ALA A 204 11.49 2.29 -15.13
CA ALA A 204 12.93 2.53 -15.32
C ALA A 204 13.44 1.91 -16.63
N GLY A 205 13.11 0.63 -16.89
CA GLY A 205 13.51 -0.07 -18.10
C GLY A 205 12.98 0.59 -19.37
N MET A 206 11.70 0.96 -19.39
CA MET A 206 11.09 1.60 -20.56
C MET A 206 11.65 3.00 -20.81
N PHE A 207 11.84 3.80 -19.75
CA PHE A 207 12.47 5.12 -19.88
C PHE A 207 13.90 5.01 -20.42
N ALA A 208 14.72 4.11 -19.88
CA ALA A 208 16.10 3.90 -20.33
C ALA A 208 16.17 3.43 -21.79
N ILE A 209 15.35 2.46 -22.19
CA ILE A 209 15.27 1.98 -23.58
C ILE A 209 14.82 3.11 -24.51
N GLY A 210 13.83 3.91 -24.11
CA GLY A 210 13.36 5.06 -24.88
C GLY A 210 14.45 6.08 -25.16
N ILE A 211 15.15 6.52 -24.10
CA ILE A 211 16.28 7.46 -24.22
C ILE A 211 17.37 6.87 -25.13
N HIS A 212 17.74 5.60 -24.92
CA HIS A 212 18.76 4.94 -25.72
C HIS A 212 18.37 4.84 -27.21
N GLU A 213 17.17 4.36 -27.53
CA GLU A 213 16.72 4.19 -28.91
C GLU A 213 16.58 5.53 -29.65
N MET A 214 16.16 6.58 -28.96
CA MET A 214 16.10 7.92 -29.57
C MET A 214 17.51 8.51 -29.76
N TRP A 215 18.43 8.28 -28.82
CA TRP A 215 19.82 8.71 -28.90
C TRP A 215 20.60 8.04 -30.03
N THR A 216 20.43 6.73 -30.26
CA THR A 216 21.06 6.04 -31.39
C THR A 216 20.58 6.59 -32.73
N ARG A 217 19.36 7.15 -32.77
CA ARG A 217 18.74 7.80 -33.94
C ARG A 217 18.91 9.32 -33.98
N ARG A 218 19.77 9.91 -33.14
CA ARG A 218 19.96 11.38 -33.02
C ARG A 218 20.37 12.12 -34.30
N LYS A 219 20.80 11.40 -35.35
CA LYS A 219 21.05 12.00 -36.68
C LYS A 219 19.74 12.32 -37.43
N ALA A 220 18.69 11.53 -37.21
CA ALA A 220 17.39 11.72 -37.83
C ALA A 220 16.51 12.70 -37.02
N PRO A 221 15.57 13.41 -37.66
CA PRO A 221 14.60 14.26 -36.95
C PRO A 221 13.80 13.47 -35.90
N PHE A 222 13.37 12.26 -36.23
CA PHE A 222 12.60 11.40 -35.33
C PHE A 222 13.32 11.13 -33.99
N GLY A 223 14.61 10.78 -34.03
CA GLY A 223 15.38 10.53 -32.80
C GLY A 223 15.60 11.80 -31.97
N ARG A 224 15.83 12.95 -32.62
CA ARG A 224 16.00 14.24 -31.93
C ARG A 224 14.70 14.71 -31.27
N ILE A 225 13.60 14.66 -32.00
CA ILE A 225 12.26 15.02 -31.51
C ILE A 225 11.86 14.08 -30.39
N GLY A 226 12.04 12.76 -30.56
CA GLY A 226 11.71 11.78 -29.53
C GLY A 226 12.52 11.98 -28.24
N LEU A 227 13.81 12.23 -28.35
CA LEU A 227 14.67 12.48 -27.18
C LEU A 227 14.27 13.77 -26.44
N ALA A 228 14.03 14.86 -27.20
CA ALA A 228 13.57 16.11 -26.64
C ALA A 228 12.19 15.96 -25.97
N ALA A 229 11.27 15.23 -26.60
CA ALA A 229 9.93 14.97 -26.07
C ALA A 229 9.97 14.17 -24.77
N LEU A 230 10.81 13.13 -24.67
CA LEU A 230 10.99 12.35 -23.44
C LEU A 230 11.47 13.23 -22.27
N ILE A 231 12.49 14.06 -22.50
CA ILE A 231 13.08 14.95 -21.47
C ILE A 231 12.12 16.10 -21.11
N ALA A 232 11.45 16.69 -22.10
CA ALA A 232 10.46 17.73 -21.85
C ALA A 232 9.26 17.18 -21.07
N THR A 233 8.81 15.96 -21.38
CA THR A 233 7.71 15.31 -20.67
C THR A 233 8.07 15.08 -19.19
N THR A 234 9.26 14.55 -18.88
CA THR A 234 9.70 14.37 -17.49
C THR A 234 9.86 15.70 -16.76
N GLY A 235 10.44 16.72 -17.41
CA GLY A 235 10.62 18.04 -16.81
C GLY A 235 9.31 18.75 -16.48
N VAL A 236 8.38 18.79 -17.45
CA VAL A 236 7.05 19.41 -17.26
C VAL A 236 6.24 18.62 -16.23
N TRP A 237 6.26 17.29 -16.30
CA TRP A 237 5.51 16.47 -15.34
C TRP A 237 6.10 16.52 -13.93
N GLY A 238 7.44 16.55 -13.81
CA GLY A 238 8.12 16.79 -12.54
C GLY A 238 7.76 18.14 -11.93
N TRP A 239 7.60 19.19 -12.75
CA TRP A 239 7.09 20.48 -12.29
C TRP A 239 5.66 20.41 -11.78
N VAL A 240 4.78 19.63 -12.43
CA VAL A 240 3.41 19.40 -11.96
C VAL A 240 3.40 18.68 -10.62
N ILE A 241 4.16 17.60 -10.46
CA ILE A 241 4.23 16.84 -9.20
C ILE A 241 4.80 17.72 -8.09
N LEU A 242 5.94 18.38 -8.31
CA LEU A 242 6.54 19.28 -7.32
C LEU A 242 5.63 20.47 -7.01
N GLY A 243 4.82 20.92 -7.98
CA GLY A 243 3.83 21.98 -7.80
C GLY A 243 2.74 21.64 -6.79
N ARG A 244 2.46 20.35 -6.57
CA ARG A 244 1.50 19.88 -5.55
C ARG A 244 2.05 19.99 -4.14
N ASN A 245 3.36 20.16 -4.00
CA ASN A 245 4.04 20.42 -2.74
C ASN A 245 4.94 21.66 -2.86
N ALA A 246 4.46 22.72 -3.52
CA ALA A 246 5.26 23.88 -3.93
C ALA A 246 5.90 24.67 -2.78
N GLN A 247 5.43 24.48 -1.54
CA GLN A 247 6.01 25.10 -0.34
C GLN A 247 7.37 24.48 0.01
N TRP A 248 7.57 23.20 -0.30
CA TRP A 248 8.83 22.53 -0.07
C TRP A 248 9.78 22.75 -1.25
N MET A 249 10.92 23.40 -0.97
CA MET A 249 11.92 23.78 -1.98
C MET A 249 11.32 24.42 -3.25
N PRO A 250 10.66 25.60 -3.16
CA PRO A 250 9.87 26.16 -4.26
C PRO A 250 10.65 26.36 -5.57
N ALA A 251 11.96 26.62 -5.49
CA ALA A 251 12.84 26.79 -6.62
C ALA A 251 13.10 25.48 -7.39
N LEU A 252 13.00 24.33 -6.73
CA LEU A 252 13.38 23.02 -7.30
C LEU A 252 12.59 22.69 -8.56
N ARG A 253 11.27 22.90 -8.55
CA ARG A 253 10.41 22.67 -9.72
C ARG A 253 10.82 23.52 -10.92
N TRP A 254 11.20 24.78 -10.66
CA TRP A 254 11.57 25.75 -11.69
C TRP A 254 12.95 25.44 -12.27
N VAL A 255 13.91 25.06 -11.42
CA VAL A 255 15.24 24.64 -11.84
C VAL A 255 15.16 23.38 -12.71
N ILE A 256 14.42 22.36 -12.24
CA ILE A 256 14.29 21.10 -12.97
C ILE A 256 13.65 21.32 -14.35
N VAL A 257 12.52 22.03 -14.43
CA VAL A 257 11.85 22.26 -15.72
C VAL A 257 12.70 23.12 -16.64
N ALA A 258 13.39 24.15 -16.13
CA ALA A 258 14.28 24.97 -16.94
C ALA A 258 15.42 24.15 -17.54
N VAL A 259 16.13 23.37 -16.73
CA VAL A 259 17.22 22.51 -17.19
C VAL A 259 16.71 21.47 -18.20
N ALA A 260 15.57 20.84 -17.93
CA ALA A 260 14.97 19.86 -18.84
C ALA A 260 14.60 20.49 -20.20
N LEU A 261 13.95 21.66 -20.21
CA LEU A 261 13.55 22.33 -21.45
C LEU A 261 14.74 22.89 -22.23
N ILE A 262 15.76 23.42 -21.56
CA ILE A 262 17.01 23.86 -22.20
C ILE A 262 17.73 22.67 -22.83
N ALA A 263 17.85 21.55 -22.11
CA ALA A 263 18.44 20.32 -22.63
C ALA A 263 17.65 19.77 -23.83
N ALA A 264 16.31 19.74 -23.73
CA ALA A 264 15.43 19.31 -24.82
C ALA A 264 15.59 20.20 -26.07
N ALA A 265 15.60 21.53 -25.89
CA ALA A 265 15.81 22.48 -26.99
C ALA A 265 17.19 22.29 -27.64
N ALA A 266 18.25 22.12 -26.85
CA ALA A 266 19.59 21.86 -27.37
C ALA A 266 19.63 20.54 -28.19
N LEU A 267 18.96 19.49 -27.73
CA LEU A 267 18.92 18.19 -28.40
C LEU A 267 18.10 18.20 -29.70
N LEU A 268 17.22 19.19 -29.93
CA LEU A 268 16.56 19.38 -31.22
C LEU A 268 17.52 19.91 -32.29
N VAL A 269 18.53 20.71 -31.90
CA VAL A 269 19.44 21.39 -32.81
C VAL A 269 20.43 20.40 -33.43
N PRO A 270 20.39 20.15 -34.77
CA PRO A 270 21.28 19.16 -35.39
C PRO A 270 22.76 19.50 -35.26
N ARG A 271 23.13 20.77 -35.12
CA ARG A 271 24.52 21.21 -34.89
C ARG A 271 25.07 20.74 -33.55
N VAL A 272 24.24 20.64 -32.51
CA VAL A 272 24.67 20.14 -31.18
C VAL A 272 25.18 18.71 -31.29
N HIS A 273 24.52 17.87 -32.09
CA HIS A 273 24.93 16.48 -32.33
C HIS A 273 26.23 16.31 -33.13
N ARG A 274 26.72 17.38 -33.77
CA ARG A 274 28.03 17.38 -34.44
C ARG A 274 29.19 17.59 -33.46
N ILE A 275 28.93 18.26 -32.34
CA ILE A 275 29.93 18.54 -31.30
C ILE A 275 29.71 17.55 -30.16
N ARG A 276 30.54 16.48 -30.12
CA ARG A 276 30.40 15.38 -29.15
C ARG A 276 30.20 15.87 -27.71
N ARG A 277 31.03 16.83 -27.26
CA ARG A 277 30.93 17.41 -25.91
C ARG A 277 29.58 18.09 -25.66
N ALA A 278 29.09 18.88 -26.60
CA ALA A 278 27.81 19.58 -26.48
C ALA A 278 26.63 18.59 -26.39
N ALA A 279 26.63 17.57 -27.26
CA ALA A 279 25.60 16.53 -27.23
C ALA A 279 25.62 15.74 -25.91
N THR A 280 26.80 15.37 -25.41
CA THR A 280 26.96 14.68 -24.11
C THR A 280 26.48 15.53 -22.94
N VAL A 281 26.84 16.82 -22.90
CA VAL A 281 26.38 17.73 -21.85
C VAL A 281 24.86 17.89 -21.89
N ALA A 282 24.28 18.08 -23.08
CA ALA A 282 22.84 18.25 -23.22
C ALA A 282 22.05 17.01 -22.76
N ILE A 283 22.47 15.79 -23.17
CA ILE A 283 21.80 14.57 -22.72
C ILE A 283 22.02 14.30 -21.23
N ALA A 284 23.22 14.54 -20.70
CA ALA A 284 23.51 14.39 -19.28
C ALA A 284 22.64 15.33 -18.44
N ALA A 285 22.55 16.61 -18.82
CA ALA A 285 21.70 17.59 -18.16
C ALA A 285 20.22 17.17 -18.19
N GLY A 286 19.73 16.68 -19.33
CA GLY A 286 18.36 16.20 -19.46
C GLY A 286 18.04 14.96 -18.62
N ILE A 287 18.98 14.00 -18.53
CA ILE A 287 18.84 12.82 -17.66
C ILE A 287 18.85 13.24 -16.18
N ILE A 288 19.80 14.11 -15.78
CA ILE A 288 19.87 14.64 -14.41
C ILE A 288 18.55 15.34 -14.05
N ALA A 289 18.04 16.22 -14.92
CA ALA A 289 16.77 16.89 -14.67
C ALA A 289 15.59 15.91 -14.57
N SER A 290 15.56 14.87 -15.42
CA SER A 290 14.50 13.84 -15.38
C SER A 290 14.49 13.04 -14.08
N LEU A 291 15.64 12.85 -13.44
CA LEU A 291 15.79 12.06 -12.21
C LEU A 291 15.85 12.91 -10.94
N ALA A 292 16.07 14.22 -11.05
CA ALA A 292 16.24 15.12 -9.90
C ALA A 292 15.01 15.17 -8.99
N GLY A 293 13.80 15.16 -9.55
CA GLY A 293 12.55 15.15 -8.80
C GLY A 293 12.39 13.92 -7.90
N PRO A 294 12.34 12.69 -8.46
CA PRO A 294 12.26 11.48 -7.65
C PRO A 294 13.46 11.32 -6.72
N ALA A 295 14.68 11.67 -7.14
CA ALA A 295 15.85 11.62 -6.26
C ALA A 295 15.72 12.55 -5.05
N ALA A 296 15.21 13.78 -5.24
CA ALA A 296 14.97 14.70 -4.14
C ALA A 296 13.93 14.15 -3.15
N TYR A 297 12.86 13.51 -3.65
CA TYR A 297 11.87 12.84 -2.80
C TYR A 297 12.46 11.65 -2.06
N SER A 298 13.29 10.82 -2.71
CA SER A 298 13.99 9.72 -2.03
C SER A 298 14.92 10.20 -0.92
N ILE A 299 15.70 11.26 -1.17
CA ILE A 299 16.59 11.86 -0.16
C ILE A 299 15.78 12.41 1.02
N ALA A 300 14.69 13.14 0.75
CA ALA A 300 13.81 13.67 1.79
C ALA A 300 13.16 12.55 2.63
N THR A 301 12.77 11.45 1.98
CA THR A 301 12.19 10.28 2.65
C THR A 301 13.21 9.62 3.59
N ILE A 302 14.44 9.38 3.11
CA ILE A 302 15.50 8.75 3.93
C ILE A 302 15.85 9.60 5.15
N GLY A 303 15.80 10.93 5.02
CA GLY A 303 16.08 11.86 6.11
C GLY A 303 14.96 12.03 7.14
N THR A 304 13.81 11.37 6.98
CA THR A 304 12.64 11.55 7.85
C THR A 304 12.27 10.24 8.54
N ALA A 305 12.10 10.26 9.86
CA ALA A 305 11.56 9.12 10.59
C ALA A 305 10.06 8.95 10.28
N HIS A 306 9.63 7.73 10.01
CA HIS A 306 8.23 7.41 9.70
C HIS A 306 7.64 6.53 10.81
N SER A 307 6.46 6.87 11.29
CA SER A 307 5.66 6.08 12.23
C SER A 307 4.21 5.95 11.72
N GLY A 308 3.54 4.87 12.09
CA GLY A 308 2.18 4.55 11.61
C GLY A 308 2.12 3.47 10.54
N GLY A 309 0.89 3.06 10.20
CA GLY A 309 0.62 1.87 9.37
C GLY A 309 0.79 2.03 7.85
N GLY A 310 1.10 3.23 7.34
CA GLY A 310 1.21 3.49 5.90
C GLY A 310 2.48 4.24 5.56
N PRO A 311 3.42 3.66 4.79
CA PRO A 311 4.58 4.41 4.30
C PRO A 311 4.11 5.52 3.35
N THR A 312 4.83 6.63 3.39
CA THR A 312 4.64 7.76 2.47
C THR A 312 6.01 8.30 2.10
N VAL A 313 6.10 9.04 0.99
CA VAL A 313 7.37 9.54 0.46
C VAL A 313 7.45 11.06 0.49
N GLY A 314 8.69 11.54 0.35
CA GLY A 314 9.01 12.94 0.26
C GLY A 314 9.03 13.65 1.62
N PRO A 315 9.15 14.98 1.59
CA PRO A 315 9.17 15.79 2.81
C PRO A 315 7.82 15.78 3.54
N VAL A 316 7.86 15.98 4.85
CA VAL A 316 6.68 16.33 5.64
C VAL A 316 6.14 17.69 5.22
N SER A 317 4.98 17.74 4.54
CA SER A 317 4.27 18.99 4.29
C SER A 317 3.58 19.48 5.58
N SER A 318 3.64 20.77 5.88
CA SER A 318 2.96 21.36 7.06
C SER A 318 1.44 21.36 6.96
N ALA A 319 0.87 21.18 5.76
CA ALA A 319 -0.57 20.97 5.54
C ALA A 319 -1.03 19.52 5.87
N ARG A 320 -0.10 18.65 6.30
CA ARG A 320 -0.30 17.21 6.60
C ARG A 320 -0.89 16.99 8.00
N GLY A 321 -1.78 17.89 8.43
CA GLY A 321 -2.44 17.86 9.73
C GLY A 321 -3.64 16.91 9.83
N GLY A 322 -3.97 16.17 8.77
CA GLY A 322 -5.04 15.17 8.80
C GLY A 322 -4.45 13.78 9.06
N PHE A 323 -4.67 13.22 10.25
CA PHE A 323 -4.16 11.94 10.78
C PHE A 323 -2.79 11.96 11.49
N GLY A 324 -2.17 13.13 11.66
CA GLY A 324 -0.93 13.29 12.46
C GLY A 324 -1.09 14.01 13.80
N GLY A 325 -2.29 14.46 14.15
CA GLY A 325 -2.54 15.37 15.28
C GLY A 325 -3.52 14.85 16.34
N GLY A 326 -3.73 13.55 16.44
CA GLY A 326 -4.59 12.94 17.47
C GLY A 326 -3.89 11.73 18.07
N HIS A 327 -3.82 11.67 19.39
CA HIS A 327 -3.29 10.54 20.14
C HIS A 327 -4.09 9.26 19.78
N GLY A 328 -3.41 8.15 19.45
CA GLY A 328 -4.03 6.81 19.41
C GLY A 328 -4.43 6.24 18.03
N GLY A 329 -3.85 6.72 16.92
CA GLY A 329 -4.09 6.12 15.59
C GLY A 329 -3.37 4.78 15.34
N PHE A 330 -3.82 4.01 14.33
CA PHE A 330 -3.18 2.76 13.87
C PHE A 330 -1.65 2.87 13.76
N GLY A 331 -0.92 2.13 14.60
CA GLY A 331 0.55 2.12 14.61
C GLY A 331 1.22 3.36 15.22
N GLN A 332 0.47 4.22 15.91
CA GLN A 332 1.03 5.31 16.70
C GLN A 332 1.31 4.83 18.13
N SER A 333 2.59 4.76 18.50
CA SER A 333 3.00 4.43 19.86
C SER A 333 2.61 5.57 20.82
N THR A 334 1.56 5.39 21.62
CA THR A 334 1.44 6.13 22.87
C THR A 334 2.40 5.48 23.87
N SER A 335 3.53 6.14 24.12
CA SER A 335 4.50 5.70 25.12
C SER A 335 3.81 5.52 26.47
N ASN A 336 3.94 4.33 27.07
CA ASN A 336 3.50 4.03 28.43
C ASN A 336 4.59 3.20 29.12
N PRO A 337 5.70 3.85 29.56
CA PRO A 337 6.86 3.15 30.11
C PRO A 337 6.53 2.34 31.36
N GLU A 338 5.54 2.78 32.16
CA GLU A 338 5.07 2.03 33.32
C GLU A 338 4.45 0.69 32.92
N LEU A 339 3.60 0.70 31.87
CA LEU A 339 3.04 -0.53 31.31
C LEU A 339 4.15 -1.39 30.71
N ASP A 340 5.06 -0.82 29.93
CA ASP A 340 6.15 -1.57 29.30
C ASP A 340 7.02 -2.30 30.34
N GLN A 341 7.40 -1.63 31.44
CA GLN A 341 8.15 -2.24 32.54
C GLN A 341 7.35 -3.34 33.24
N MET A 342 6.04 -3.13 33.43
CA MET A 342 5.15 -4.13 34.01
C MET A 342 5.11 -5.39 33.13
N LEU A 343 5.04 -5.24 31.81
CA LEU A 343 5.06 -6.37 30.87
C LEU A 343 6.42 -7.10 30.85
N VAL A 344 7.54 -6.37 30.92
CA VAL A 344 8.90 -6.97 31.01
C VAL A 344 9.05 -7.90 32.22
N SER A 345 8.36 -7.61 33.32
CA SER A 345 8.42 -8.44 34.53
C SER A 345 7.68 -9.77 34.41
N ALA A 346 6.82 -9.95 33.40
CA ALA A 346 6.08 -11.18 33.20
C ALA A 346 6.96 -12.30 32.63
N THR A 347 6.85 -13.51 33.19
CA THR A 347 7.61 -14.71 32.76
C THR A 347 6.78 -15.72 31.99
N THR A 348 5.48 -15.45 31.80
CA THR A 348 4.56 -16.30 31.06
C THR A 348 4.80 -16.23 29.56
N ARG A 349 4.27 -17.20 28.81
CA ARG A 349 4.36 -17.22 27.34
C ARG A 349 3.90 -15.92 26.70
N TRP A 350 2.81 -15.34 27.21
CA TRP A 350 2.27 -14.05 26.82
C TRP A 350 2.34 -13.12 28.03
N SER A 351 3.09 -12.02 27.94
CA SER A 351 3.14 -11.03 29.04
C SER A 351 1.77 -10.39 29.23
N ALA A 352 1.06 -10.13 28.14
CA ALA A 352 -0.30 -9.63 28.13
C ALA A 352 -1.14 -10.26 27.03
N ALA A 353 -2.46 -10.12 27.15
CA ALA A 353 -3.43 -10.24 26.08
C ALA A 353 -4.18 -8.92 25.90
N ILE A 354 -4.47 -8.55 24.65
CA ILE A 354 -5.17 -7.32 24.29
C ILE A 354 -5.96 -7.53 23.00
N ASP A 355 -7.06 -6.80 22.86
CA ASP A 355 -7.84 -6.76 21.64
C ASP A 355 -7.03 -6.16 20.49
N ARG A 356 -7.05 -6.88 19.36
CA ARG A 356 -6.46 -6.54 18.06
C ARG A 356 -4.93 -6.61 17.98
N SER A 357 -4.45 -7.01 16.82
CA SER A 357 -3.01 -7.17 16.56
C SER A 357 -2.25 -5.84 16.51
N SER A 358 -2.91 -4.74 16.15
CA SER A 358 -2.24 -3.42 16.12
C SER A 358 -1.92 -2.88 17.51
N ALA A 359 -2.80 -3.09 18.50
CA ALA A 359 -2.54 -2.71 19.88
C ALA A 359 -1.51 -3.64 20.53
N ALA A 360 -1.61 -4.95 20.26
CA ALA A 360 -0.62 -5.94 20.70
C ALA A 360 0.78 -5.58 20.19
N ALA A 361 0.95 -5.30 18.90
CA ALA A 361 2.24 -4.95 18.31
C ALA A 361 2.91 -3.73 18.96
N GLN A 362 2.13 -2.76 19.45
CA GLN A 362 2.70 -1.61 20.16
C GLN A 362 3.31 -2.01 21.50
N LEU A 363 2.61 -2.86 22.26
CA LEU A 363 3.12 -3.38 23.53
C LEU A 363 4.32 -4.30 23.32
N GLU A 364 4.33 -5.10 22.24
CA GLU A 364 5.49 -5.94 21.87
C GLU A 364 6.72 -5.08 21.55
N LEU A 365 6.55 -3.98 20.80
CA LEU A 365 7.66 -3.07 20.47
C LEU A 365 8.16 -2.28 21.68
N GLY A 366 7.27 -1.86 22.58
CA GLY A 366 7.63 -1.09 23.78
C GLY A 366 8.30 -1.94 24.86
N SER A 367 7.76 -3.14 25.10
CA SER A 367 8.25 -4.04 26.18
C SER A 367 9.27 -5.07 25.72
N GLY A 368 9.35 -5.40 24.42
CA GLY A 368 10.16 -6.52 23.93
C GLY A 368 9.62 -7.90 24.32
N THR A 369 8.37 -7.99 24.78
CA THR A 369 7.71 -9.24 25.22
C THR A 369 6.62 -9.66 24.25
N ALA A 370 6.23 -10.94 24.27
CA ALA A 370 5.16 -11.46 23.41
C ALA A 370 3.77 -11.10 23.98
N VAL A 371 2.87 -10.58 23.14
CA VAL A 371 1.52 -10.17 23.54
C VAL A 371 0.49 -10.89 22.68
N MET A 372 -0.51 -11.50 23.33
CA MET A 372 -1.59 -12.19 22.62
C MET A 372 -2.55 -11.18 21.99
N ALA A 373 -2.68 -11.24 20.66
CA ALA A 373 -3.63 -10.45 19.89
C ALA A 373 -4.98 -11.17 19.76
N ILE A 374 -5.98 -10.73 20.51
CA ILE A 374 -7.35 -11.28 20.46
C ILE A 374 -8.07 -10.71 19.23
N GLY A 375 -8.69 -11.59 18.43
CA GLY A 375 -9.49 -11.16 17.28
C GLY A 375 -8.70 -10.70 16.04
N GLY A 376 -7.37 -10.84 16.04
CA GLY A 376 -6.53 -10.51 14.88
C GLY A 376 -6.57 -9.02 14.50
N PHE A 377 -6.37 -8.70 13.23
CA PHE A 377 -6.24 -7.30 12.81
C PHE A 377 -7.56 -6.51 12.86
N THR A 378 -8.68 -7.16 12.52
CA THR A 378 -10.00 -6.52 12.46
C THR A 378 -10.80 -6.65 13.75
N GLY A 379 -10.30 -7.42 14.74
CA GLY A 379 -11.02 -7.78 15.96
C GLY A 379 -12.09 -8.86 15.76
N SER A 380 -12.16 -9.47 14.57
CA SER A 380 -13.22 -10.44 14.20
C SER A 380 -12.74 -11.86 13.92
N ASP A 381 -11.43 -12.11 13.96
CA ASP A 381 -10.93 -13.49 13.86
C ASP A 381 -11.47 -14.28 15.08
N PRO A 382 -11.93 -15.53 14.93
CA PRO A 382 -12.60 -16.27 16.01
C PRO A 382 -11.63 -16.83 17.07
N THR A 383 -10.45 -16.23 17.23
CA THR A 383 -9.37 -16.74 18.08
C THR A 383 -8.81 -15.68 19.03
N PRO A 384 -8.47 -16.05 20.28
CA PRO A 384 -8.89 -17.29 20.94
C PRO A 384 -10.41 -17.28 21.19
N THR A 385 -11.03 -18.45 21.35
CA THR A 385 -12.37 -18.54 21.96
C THR A 385 -12.27 -18.24 23.46
N LEU A 386 -13.38 -17.82 24.10
CA LEU A 386 -13.41 -17.63 25.55
C LEU A 386 -12.89 -18.86 26.32
N SER A 387 -13.31 -20.07 25.94
CA SER A 387 -12.84 -21.30 26.59
C SER A 387 -11.34 -21.53 26.46
N GLN A 388 -10.76 -21.19 25.30
CA GLN A 388 -9.31 -21.28 25.09
C GLN A 388 -8.58 -20.24 25.92
N PHE A 389 -9.08 -19.00 25.95
CA PHE A 389 -8.51 -17.94 26.75
C PHE A 389 -8.51 -18.28 28.24
N ILE A 390 -9.62 -18.79 28.78
CA ILE A 390 -9.71 -19.25 30.17
C ILE A 390 -8.71 -20.38 30.44
N ALA A 391 -8.59 -21.33 29.50
CA ALA A 391 -7.61 -22.42 29.64
C ALA A 391 -6.17 -21.89 29.65
N ASP A 392 -5.83 -20.93 28.80
CA ASP A 392 -4.51 -20.29 28.78
C ASP A 392 -4.22 -19.53 30.09
N VAL A 393 -5.21 -18.81 30.62
CA VAL A 393 -5.10 -18.14 31.93
C VAL A 393 -4.89 -19.15 33.06
N LYS A 394 -5.70 -20.22 33.10
CA LYS A 394 -5.59 -21.31 34.09
C LYS A 394 -4.24 -22.04 34.02
N ASN A 395 -3.69 -22.18 32.83
CA ASN A 395 -2.38 -22.81 32.60
C ASN A 395 -1.21 -21.82 32.79
N HIS A 396 -1.47 -20.64 33.38
CA HIS A 396 -0.50 -19.58 33.63
C HIS A 396 0.30 -19.19 32.36
N GLN A 397 -0.38 -19.13 31.21
CA GLN A 397 0.21 -18.72 29.93
C GLN A 397 0.11 -17.22 29.66
N VAL A 398 -0.79 -16.51 30.34
CA VAL A 398 -1.04 -15.07 30.17
C VAL A 398 -0.97 -14.37 31.54
N THR A 399 -0.12 -13.35 31.69
CA THR A 399 0.00 -12.62 32.98
C THR A 399 -1.02 -11.49 33.08
N TYR A 400 -1.16 -10.65 32.05
CA TYR A 400 -2.01 -9.47 32.09
C TYR A 400 -3.08 -9.45 31.00
N TYR A 401 -4.23 -8.85 31.27
CA TYR A 401 -5.16 -8.40 30.24
C TYR A 401 -5.16 -6.88 30.20
N VAL A 402 -4.97 -6.28 29.01
CA VAL A 402 -4.82 -4.83 28.86
C VAL A 402 -5.96 -4.25 28.05
N VAL A 403 -6.54 -3.17 28.56
CA VAL A 403 -7.52 -2.32 27.88
C VAL A 403 -6.92 -0.93 27.74
N GLN A 404 -6.56 -0.52 26.53
CA GLN A 404 -6.07 0.83 26.28
C GLN A 404 -7.23 1.83 26.31
N ASN A 405 -7.13 2.87 27.14
CA ASN A 405 -8.09 3.98 27.10
C ASN A 405 -7.59 4.98 26.03
N GLY A 406 -8.25 5.02 24.87
CA GLY A 406 -8.00 6.09 23.88
C GLY A 406 -7.79 5.68 22.43
N GLY A 407 -7.88 4.41 22.06
CA GLY A 407 -7.88 3.98 20.67
C GLY A 407 -8.89 2.85 20.50
N ASP A 408 -9.72 2.92 19.45
CA ASP A 408 -10.53 1.82 18.95
C ASP A 408 -11.80 1.38 19.72
N ARG A 409 -12.03 1.81 20.97
CA ARG A 409 -13.36 1.75 21.60
C ARG A 409 -14.01 3.13 21.54
N GLY A 410 -14.89 3.33 20.57
CA GLY A 410 -15.97 4.30 20.73
C GLY A 410 -16.94 3.79 21.79
N ALA A 411 -16.57 3.86 23.06
CA ALA A 411 -17.46 3.58 24.17
C ALA A 411 -17.04 4.46 25.35
N THR A 412 -17.87 5.47 25.63
CA THR A 412 -17.87 6.17 26.91
C THR A 412 -18.14 5.17 28.04
N PRO A 413 -17.61 5.41 29.26
CA PRO A 413 -18.01 4.65 30.43
C PRO A 413 -19.40 5.12 30.86
N HIS A 414 -20.46 4.49 30.34
CA HIS A 414 -21.80 4.67 30.88
C HIS A 414 -22.36 3.35 31.39
N GLY A 415 -22.66 3.36 32.69
CA GLY A 415 -23.24 2.25 33.42
C GLY A 415 -24.59 1.81 32.87
N SER A 416 -24.93 0.58 33.26
CA SER A 416 -26.30 0.08 33.39
C SER A 416 -27.28 0.46 32.28
N GLN A 417 -27.15 -0.13 31.09
CA GLN A 417 -28.32 -0.50 30.29
C GLN A 417 -27.95 -1.58 29.25
N ARG A 418 -28.45 -2.78 29.50
CA ARG A 418 -28.37 -3.99 28.67
C ARG A 418 -29.07 -3.76 27.32
N PRO A 419 -28.49 -4.13 26.17
CA PRO A 419 -29.25 -4.19 24.92
C PRO A 419 -30.26 -5.34 24.99
N ALA A 420 -31.51 -5.08 24.59
CA ALA A 420 -32.55 -6.08 24.51
C ALA A 420 -32.14 -7.24 23.58
N ALA A 421 -32.44 -8.47 23.99
CA ALA A 421 -32.23 -9.68 23.20
C ALA A 421 -33.08 -9.61 21.91
N GLY A 422 -32.45 -9.67 20.74
CA GLY A 422 -33.19 -9.77 19.46
C GLY A 422 -32.52 -9.28 18.18
N HIS A 423 -31.32 -8.69 18.21
CA HIS A 423 -30.64 -8.28 16.98
C HIS A 423 -29.49 -9.22 16.62
N PRO A 424 -29.46 -9.80 15.40
CA PRO A 424 -28.32 -10.58 14.95
C PRO A 424 -27.08 -9.68 14.92
N ALA A 425 -25.98 -10.16 15.51
CA ALA A 425 -24.70 -9.50 15.52
C ALA A 425 -24.35 -9.03 14.09
N ALA A 426 -24.08 -7.73 13.93
CA ALA A 426 -23.67 -7.16 12.67
C ALA A 426 -22.26 -7.67 12.30
N GLN A 427 -22.20 -8.85 11.69
CA GLN A 427 -20.99 -9.39 11.08
C GLN A 427 -20.69 -8.57 9.82
N GLY A 428 -19.69 -7.68 9.87
CA GLY A 428 -19.16 -7.06 8.66
C GLY A 428 -18.58 -5.65 8.76
N GLY A 429 -18.64 -5.00 9.93
CA GLY A 429 -18.00 -3.70 10.15
C GLY A 429 -16.57 -3.85 10.68
N TRP A 430 -15.68 -2.91 10.32
CA TRP A 430 -14.45 -2.65 11.08
C TRP A 430 -14.87 -2.23 12.50
N GLY A 431 -14.83 -3.16 13.44
CA GLY A 431 -15.35 -2.97 14.81
C GLY A 431 -16.48 -3.92 15.23
N GLY A 432 -16.50 -5.17 14.74
CA GLY A 432 -17.36 -6.19 15.33
C GLY A 432 -16.84 -6.66 16.69
N ASP A 433 -17.65 -6.53 17.74
CA ASP A 433 -17.38 -6.98 19.12
C ASP A 433 -17.35 -8.51 19.25
N SER A 434 -16.48 -9.17 18.49
CA SER A 434 -16.47 -10.64 18.37
C SER A 434 -15.87 -11.34 19.61
N HIS A 435 -15.31 -10.56 20.54
CA HIS A 435 -14.65 -11.02 21.77
C HIS A 435 -15.04 -10.21 23.01
N ALA A 436 -16.24 -9.61 23.00
CA ALA A 436 -16.76 -8.92 24.19
C ALA A 436 -16.89 -9.89 25.39
N ASP A 437 -17.15 -11.17 25.12
CA ASP A 437 -17.22 -12.25 26.11
C ASP A 437 -15.91 -12.44 26.91
N ILE A 438 -14.74 -12.31 26.28
CA ILE A 438 -13.45 -12.34 26.98
C ILE A 438 -13.30 -11.13 27.89
N THR A 439 -13.63 -9.94 27.39
CA THR A 439 -13.57 -8.71 28.20
C THR A 439 -14.53 -8.78 29.39
N ASP A 440 -15.77 -9.22 29.17
CA ASP A 440 -16.80 -9.38 30.19
C ASP A 440 -16.37 -10.41 31.25
N TRP A 441 -15.77 -11.52 30.81
CA TRP A 441 -15.25 -12.52 31.73
C TRP A 441 -14.09 -11.98 32.58
N VAL A 442 -13.11 -11.29 31.97
CA VAL A 442 -11.99 -10.69 32.71
C VAL A 442 -12.49 -9.67 33.73
N THR A 443 -13.38 -8.76 33.31
CA THR A 443 -13.91 -7.70 34.18
C THR A 443 -14.74 -8.25 35.35
N ALA A 444 -15.38 -9.41 35.18
CA ALA A 444 -16.14 -10.07 36.24
C ALA A 444 -15.25 -10.83 37.27
N HIS A 445 -14.05 -11.28 36.87
CA HIS A 445 -13.22 -12.16 37.70
C HIS A 445 -11.96 -11.48 38.27
N PHE A 446 -11.55 -10.33 37.73
CA PHE A 446 -10.31 -9.64 38.13
C PHE A 446 -10.53 -8.17 38.45
N THR A 447 -9.72 -7.66 39.37
CA THR A 447 -9.74 -6.24 39.74
C THR A 447 -8.97 -5.40 38.72
N ALA A 448 -9.58 -4.32 38.26
CA ALA A 448 -8.94 -3.35 37.38
C ALA A 448 -7.87 -2.54 38.12
N GLN A 449 -6.70 -2.39 37.51
CA GLN A 449 -5.62 -1.51 37.94
C GLN A 449 -5.32 -0.49 36.83
N GLN A 450 -5.18 0.78 37.18
CA GLN A 450 -4.72 1.79 36.21
C GLN A 450 -3.19 1.84 36.18
N VAL A 451 -2.64 1.79 34.97
CA VAL A 451 -1.19 1.84 34.69
C VAL A 451 -0.96 2.83 33.55
N GLY A 452 -0.57 4.05 33.91
CA GLY A 452 -0.51 5.17 32.97
C GLY A 452 -1.89 5.44 32.36
N SER A 453 -1.98 5.39 31.02
CA SER A 453 -3.23 5.55 30.26
C SER A 453 -4.03 4.25 30.07
N ALA A 454 -3.48 3.10 30.48
CA ALA A 454 -4.10 1.79 30.24
C ALA A 454 -4.75 1.22 31.51
N THR A 455 -5.85 0.51 31.34
CA THR A 455 -6.47 -0.32 32.38
C THR A 455 -5.98 -1.75 32.23
N VAL A 456 -5.44 -2.31 33.30
CA VAL A 456 -4.77 -3.61 33.32
C VAL A 456 -5.41 -4.52 34.36
N TYR A 457 -5.57 -5.80 34.03
CA TYR A 457 -6.06 -6.84 34.94
C TYR A 457 -4.96 -7.89 35.09
N ASN A 458 -4.62 -8.24 36.34
CA ASN A 458 -3.63 -9.28 36.62
C ASN A 458 -4.31 -10.65 36.69
N LEU A 459 -3.97 -11.52 35.74
CA LEU A 459 -4.58 -12.83 35.56
C LEU A 459 -3.84 -13.95 36.33
N SER A 460 -2.65 -13.67 36.86
CA SER A 460 -1.75 -14.67 37.45
C SER A 460 -2.33 -15.44 38.63
N GLY A 461 -3.28 -14.85 39.37
CA GLY A 461 -3.93 -15.45 40.53
C GLY A 461 -5.11 -16.38 40.24
N TYR A 462 -5.45 -16.62 38.96
CA TYR A 462 -6.61 -17.43 38.60
C TYR A 462 -6.34 -18.93 38.77
N ALA A 463 -7.08 -19.59 39.69
CA ALA A 463 -6.94 -21.02 39.96
C ALA A 463 -8.06 -21.89 39.35
N GLY A 464 -9.14 -21.28 38.86
CA GLY A 464 -10.35 -21.96 38.38
C GLY A 464 -11.51 -21.83 39.34
#